data_AF-A0A939C0G5-F1
#
_entry.id   AF-A0A939C0G5-F1
#
_cell.length_a   1.000
_cell.length_b   1.000
_cell.length_c   1.000
_cell.angle_alpha   90.00
_cell.angle_beta   90.00
_cell.angle_gamma   90.00
#
_symmetry.space_group_name_H-M   'P 1'
#
loop_
_entity.id
_entity.type
_entity.pdbx_description
1 polymer ?
#
loop_
_entity_poly.entity_id
_entity_poly.type
_entity_poly.pdbx_seq_one_letter_code
_entity_poly.pdbx_strand_id
1 'polypeptide(L)'
;MTRTATSTTVVDVSGSAPGGAPGRPSVPDPSAVPVTRPSLTAPAPAGESVALVPVGSATGAVPDPVRRAAERLRQDAEEEARQVLDAARAQVARLRAGLDEERQALRAEVEQSLAQERSALDRTQTRLRESGAALSEQQTALAAQQQALADQQRSVLAERTRITADREQMAGLRTDLERRMRDLTEENRRVQQQWDEVTARVEELDRRSEAVERELSRVSGLSTQQARTELLARQARELRRELALDARRLEQEAQATAQQRARAIVADAIQRVASDQTAQTVVTVMPLPSDDLKGRIIGREGRNIRAFETVTGVNVIIDDTPEAVLLSCFDPVRREIGRITLQLLVDDGRIHPHRIEEAYERAKDEVDVLCRRAAEDAVVDADVAPLHPELMSLIGHLKYRVSYGQNVLGHLVECAHIARAMALELGIDPEIAARGAFLHDIGKALTHEAQGSHAIVGAELARRYGESEAVAHCIEAHHDEVQPSTVEAVLTQAADACSGGRPGARRESLESYVQRLERIEAIAAAKKGVEKVFAMQAGREVRVMVKPEVVDDLETHVLAREVAKQIEEELTYPGQVRVTVIRESRATEIAR
;
A
#
# COMPACT_ATOMS: atom_id res chain seq x y z
N MET A 1 -6.23 -5.66 65.26
CA MET A 1 -7.51 -6.31 65.62
C MET A 1 -8.33 -6.38 64.35
N THR A 2 -9.03 -7.44 63.93
CA THR A 2 -9.19 -8.86 64.34
C THR A 2 -9.87 -9.55 63.12
N ARG A 3 -9.48 -10.74 62.66
CA ARG A 3 -10.09 -12.07 62.96
C ARG A 3 -11.64 -12.08 62.90
N THR A 4 -12.34 -13.03 62.23
CA THR A 4 -11.94 -14.34 61.67
C THR A 4 -13.00 -14.96 60.72
N ALA A 5 -12.55 -15.75 59.73
CA ALA A 5 -13.19 -16.98 59.16
C ALA A 5 -14.62 -16.91 58.53
N THR A 6 -15.12 -17.86 57.72
CA THR A 6 -14.66 -19.25 57.38
C THR A 6 -15.17 -19.71 55.99
N SER A 7 -14.47 -20.65 55.32
CA SER A 7 -14.90 -21.78 54.43
C SER A 7 -16.18 -21.69 53.56
N THR A 8 -16.30 -22.21 52.32
CA THR A 8 -15.57 -23.21 51.46
C THR A 8 -15.97 -22.88 49.97
N THR A 9 -15.58 -23.47 48.82
CA THR A 9 -14.90 -24.72 48.35
C THR A 9 -14.19 -24.41 47.00
N VAL A 10 -12.96 -24.84 46.70
CA VAL A 10 -12.53 -26.06 45.96
C VAL A 10 -13.54 -26.53 44.87
N VAL A 11 -13.17 -26.81 43.60
CA VAL A 11 -11.88 -27.30 43.06
C VAL A 11 -11.40 -26.56 41.80
N ASP A 12 -10.09 -26.28 41.77
CA ASP A 12 -9.24 -26.14 40.57
C ASP A 12 -8.08 -27.15 40.74
N VAL A 13 -7.38 -27.54 39.66
CA VAL A 13 -5.95 -27.96 39.63
C VAL A 13 -5.53 -28.47 38.24
N SER A 14 -4.31 -28.09 37.87
CA SER A 14 -3.59 -28.47 36.65
C SER A 14 -2.84 -29.81 36.72
N GLY A 15 -2.68 -30.47 35.57
CA GLY A 15 -1.34 -30.74 34.99
C GLY A 15 -0.42 -31.84 35.55
N SER A 16 0.08 -32.65 34.59
CA SER A 16 1.32 -33.45 34.62
C SER A 16 1.26 -34.92 35.08
N ALA A 17 2.31 -35.65 34.68
CA ALA A 17 2.44 -37.12 34.61
C ALA A 17 3.25 -37.70 35.82
N PRO A 18 3.54 -39.02 36.00
CA PRO A 18 3.90 -39.99 34.95
C PRO A 18 3.48 -41.49 35.11
N GLY A 19 3.63 -42.25 34.01
CA GLY A 19 4.19 -43.63 34.05
C GLY A 19 3.24 -44.83 34.25
N GLY A 20 3.07 -45.66 33.20
CA GLY A 20 2.48 -47.00 33.32
C GLY A 20 2.10 -47.66 31.97
N ALA A 21 2.68 -48.82 31.66
CA ALA A 21 2.28 -49.73 30.57
C ALA A 21 1.35 -50.84 31.14
N PRO A 22 0.66 -51.72 30.34
CA PRO A 22 0.90 -52.08 28.94
C PRO A 22 -0.36 -52.24 28.03
N GLY A 23 -0.17 -52.67 26.78
CA GLY A 23 -1.24 -53.25 25.95
C GLY A 23 -1.25 -52.82 24.47
N ARG A 24 -0.83 -53.72 23.57
CA ARG A 24 -1.03 -53.64 22.10
C ARG A 24 -2.08 -54.71 21.69
N PRO A 25 -2.80 -54.58 20.56
CA PRO A 25 -2.19 -54.70 19.24
C PRO A 25 -2.69 -53.68 18.18
N SER A 26 -2.25 -53.87 16.93
CA SER A 26 -2.29 -52.91 15.82
C SER A 26 -3.32 -53.20 14.74
N VAL A 27 -3.65 -52.17 13.95
CA VAL A 27 -4.37 -52.25 12.67
C VAL A 27 -3.60 -53.13 11.67
N PRO A 28 -4.27 -53.95 10.84
CA PRO A 28 -3.63 -54.72 9.77
C PRO A 28 -3.40 -53.89 8.49
N ASP A 29 -2.28 -54.16 7.83
CA ASP A 29 -1.88 -53.62 6.52
C ASP A 29 -2.49 -54.48 5.39
N PRO A 30 -3.12 -53.89 4.35
CA PRO A 30 -3.68 -54.63 3.21
C PRO A 30 -2.61 -54.98 2.15
N SER A 31 -1.46 -55.50 2.56
CA SER A 31 -0.41 -55.99 1.66
C SER A 31 0.20 -57.32 2.12
N ALA A 32 0.65 -58.12 1.15
CA ALA A 32 1.18 -59.49 1.29
C ALA A 32 0.21 -60.58 1.83
N VAL A 33 -0.40 -61.32 0.91
CA VAL A 33 -0.89 -62.70 1.12
C VAL A 33 -0.07 -63.64 0.21
N PRO A 34 0.46 -64.78 0.71
CA PRO A 34 1.50 -65.52 0.00
C PRO A 34 0.96 -66.45 -1.10
N VAL A 35 1.72 -66.56 -2.20
CA VAL A 35 1.46 -67.54 -3.28
C VAL A 35 1.99 -68.93 -2.86
N THR A 36 1.20 -69.63 -2.05
CA THR A 36 1.45 -71.04 -1.72
C THR A 36 1.10 -71.94 -2.90
N ARG A 37 2.12 -72.31 -3.70
CA ARG A 37 1.97 -73.33 -4.76
C ARG A 37 1.73 -74.72 -4.13
N PRO A 38 0.59 -75.40 -4.39
CA PRO A 38 0.50 -76.83 -4.11
C PRO A 38 1.33 -77.61 -5.13
N SER A 39 2.25 -78.43 -4.66
CA SER A 39 3.11 -79.27 -5.51
C SER A 39 2.34 -80.50 -6.00
N LEU A 40 1.69 -80.39 -7.16
CA LEU A 40 1.14 -81.55 -7.87
C LEU A 40 2.23 -82.22 -8.70
N THR A 41 2.83 -83.26 -8.12
CA THR A 41 3.68 -84.24 -8.81
C THR A 41 2.87 -84.98 -9.88
N ALA A 42 3.18 -84.74 -11.15
CA ALA A 42 2.67 -85.57 -12.23
C ALA A 42 3.32 -86.96 -12.17
N PRO A 43 2.56 -88.07 -12.07
CA PRO A 43 3.13 -89.40 -12.20
C PRO A 43 3.57 -89.60 -13.65
N ALA A 44 4.84 -89.96 -13.85
CA ALA A 44 5.34 -90.35 -15.17
C ALA A 44 4.65 -91.66 -15.62
N PRO A 45 4.33 -91.83 -16.93
CA PRO A 45 3.80 -93.08 -17.43
C PRO A 45 4.85 -94.19 -17.27
N ALA A 46 4.51 -95.26 -16.55
CA ALA A 46 5.36 -96.42 -16.37
C ALA A 46 5.45 -97.21 -17.69
N GLY A 47 6.45 -96.88 -18.51
CA GLY A 47 6.76 -97.61 -19.74
C GLY A 47 7.47 -98.94 -19.43
N GLU A 48 6.72 -99.98 -19.07
CA GLU A 48 7.27 -101.33 -18.98
C GLU A 48 7.70 -101.83 -20.38
N SER A 49 9.02 -101.91 -20.57
CA SER A 49 9.62 -102.37 -21.82
C SER A 49 9.53 -103.90 -21.95
N VAL A 50 8.39 -104.41 -22.40
CA VAL A 50 8.23 -105.83 -22.76
C VAL A 50 9.13 -106.16 -23.94
N ALA A 51 10.16 -106.99 -23.70
CA ALA A 51 11.12 -107.37 -24.72
C ALA A 51 10.49 -108.29 -25.79
N LEU A 52 10.62 -107.90 -27.06
CA LEU A 52 10.20 -108.72 -28.21
C LEU A 52 11.15 -109.92 -28.37
N VAL A 53 10.69 -111.10 -27.95
CA VAL A 53 11.35 -112.38 -28.26
C VAL A 53 11.04 -112.76 -29.72
N PRO A 54 12.05 -112.97 -30.59
CA PRO A 54 11.80 -113.37 -31.97
C PRO A 54 11.39 -114.84 -32.04
N VAL A 55 10.09 -115.11 -32.17
CA VAL A 55 9.59 -116.46 -32.45
C VAL A 55 9.96 -116.83 -33.90
N GLY A 56 10.87 -117.79 -34.05
CA GLY A 56 11.35 -118.25 -35.35
C GLY A 56 10.27 -118.88 -36.22
N SER A 57 10.51 -118.89 -37.54
CA SER A 57 9.57 -119.39 -38.55
C SER A 57 9.35 -120.91 -38.47
N ALA A 58 8.35 -121.33 -37.71
CA ALA A 58 7.86 -122.71 -37.70
C ALA A 58 6.73 -122.89 -38.71
N THR A 59 7.06 -123.28 -39.95
CA THR A 59 6.08 -123.59 -41.01
C THR A 59 5.40 -124.95 -40.76
N GLY A 60 4.55 -125.01 -39.73
CA GLY A 60 3.63 -126.12 -39.49
C GLY A 60 2.23 -125.81 -40.02
N ALA A 61 1.69 -126.65 -40.91
CA ALA A 61 0.35 -126.47 -41.46
C ALA A 61 -0.72 -126.78 -40.41
N VAL A 62 -1.25 -125.75 -39.75
CA VAL A 62 -2.39 -125.88 -38.82
C VAL A 62 -3.65 -126.23 -39.61
N PRO A 63 -4.41 -127.28 -39.24
CA PRO A 63 -5.64 -127.65 -39.94
C PRO A 63 -6.69 -126.52 -39.97
N ASP A 64 -7.34 -126.39 -41.14
CA ASP A 64 -8.27 -125.31 -41.50
C ASP A 64 -9.38 -124.96 -40.45
N PRO A 65 -9.97 -125.92 -39.69
CA PRO A 65 -10.97 -125.59 -38.67
C PRO A 65 -10.47 -124.64 -37.58
N VAL A 66 -9.20 -124.74 -37.18
CA VAL A 66 -8.63 -123.96 -36.06
C VAL A 66 -8.43 -122.51 -36.45
N ARG A 67 -8.01 -122.25 -37.69
CA ARG A 67 -7.76 -120.90 -38.20
C ARG A 67 -9.05 -120.07 -38.24
N ARG A 68 -10.13 -120.66 -38.78
CA ARG A 68 -11.44 -120.00 -38.87
C ARG A 68 -12.09 -119.77 -37.50
N ALA A 69 -11.80 -120.61 -36.51
CA ALA A 69 -12.22 -120.38 -35.13
C ALA A 69 -11.47 -119.18 -34.50
N ALA A 70 -10.16 -119.10 -34.68
CA ALA A 70 -9.34 -117.99 -34.17
C ALA A 70 -9.66 -116.65 -34.84
N GLU A 71 -9.93 -116.65 -36.15
CA GLU A 71 -10.30 -115.43 -36.90
C GLU A 71 -11.67 -114.88 -36.46
N ARG A 72 -12.65 -115.75 -36.13
CA ARG A 72 -13.94 -115.34 -35.51
C ARG A 72 -13.73 -114.77 -34.12
N LEU A 73 -13.05 -115.50 -33.23
CA LEU A 73 -12.75 -115.04 -31.87
C LEU A 73 -12.06 -113.67 -31.82
N ARG A 74 -11.25 -113.34 -32.84
CA ARG A 74 -10.64 -112.01 -32.97
C ARG A 74 -11.61 -110.94 -33.48
N GLN A 75 -12.53 -111.28 -34.38
CA GLN A 75 -13.59 -110.36 -34.82
C GLN A 75 -14.57 -110.07 -33.69
N ASP A 76 -15.04 -111.10 -32.99
CA ASP A 76 -15.93 -110.99 -31.82
C ASP A 76 -15.30 -110.08 -30.76
N ALA A 77 -14.02 -110.28 -30.42
CA ALA A 77 -13.28 -109.44 -29.48
C ALA A 77 -13.00 -108.00 -29.98
N GLU A 78 -12.79 -107.80 -31.29
CA GLU A 78 -12.68 -106.46 -31.89
C GLU A 78 -14.01 -105.69 -31.86
N GLU A 79 -15.16 -106.38 -31.96
CA GLU A 79 -16.47 -105.77 -31.82
C GLU A 79 -16.84 -105.47 -30.37
N GLU A 80 -16.59 -106.39 -29.42
CA GLU A 80 -16.74 -106.12 -27.98
C GLU A 80 -15.88 -104.93 -27.54
N ALA A 81 -14.61 -104.87 -27.96
CA ALA A 81 -13.72 -103.76 -27.62
C ALA A 81 -14.23 -102.41 -28.16
N ARG A 82 -14.85 -102.37 -29.35
CA ARG A 82 -15.49 -101.16 -29.89
C ARG A 82 -16.73 -100.78 -29.09
N GLN A 83 -17.60 -101.74 -28.78
CA GLN A 83 -18.80 -101.50 -27.97
C GLN A 83 -18.46 -100.92 -26.59
N VAL A 84 -17.43 -101.46 -25.93
CA VAL A 84 -16.94 -100.95 -24.63
C VAL A 84 -16.35 -99.53 -24.77
N LEU A 85 -15.56 -99.25 -25.81
CA LEU A 85 -14.97 -97.92 -26.03
C LEU A 85 -16.04 -96.85 -26.33
N ASP A 86 -17.04 -97.17 -27.15
CA ASP A 86 -18.09 -96.22 -27.50
C ASP A 86 -19.12 -96.05 -26.37
N ALA A 87 -19.37 -97.09 -25.56
CA ALA A 87 -20.11 -96.95 -24.31
C ALA A 87 -19.38 -96.02 -23.32
N ALA A 88 -18.06 -96.19 -23.14
CA ALA A 88 -17.24 -95.34 -22.28
C ALA A 88 -17.20 -93.88 -22.78
N ARG A 89 -17.09 -93.66 -24.10
CA ARG A 89 -17.19 -92.33 -24.72
C ARG A 89 -18.57 -91.70 -24.46
N ALA A 90 -19.65 -92.45 -24.63
CA ALA A 90 -21.01 -91.99 -24.37
C ALA A 90 -21.30 -91.72 -22.88
N GLN A 91 -20.55 -92.35 -21.97
CA GLN A 91 -20.59 -92.05 -20.53
C GLN A 91 -19.81 -90.77 -20.20
N VAL A 92 -18.58 -90.61 -20.73
CA VAL A 92 -17.78 -89.39 -20.57
C VAL A 92 -18.46 -88.16 -21.19
N ALA A 93 -19.13 -88.32 -22.33
CA ALA A 93 -19.93 -87.25 -22.95
C ALA A 93 -21.09 -86.78 -22.04
N ARG A 94 -21.83 -87.73 -21.45
CA ARG A 94 -22.92 -87.43 -20.50
C ARG A 94 -22.43 -86.77 -19.21
N LEU A 95 -21.30 -87.24 -18.65
CA LEU A 95 -20.70 -86.62 -17.47
C LEU A 95 -20.20 -85.20 -17.75
N ARG A 96 -19.63 -84.93 -18.93
CA ARG A 96 -19.24 -83.58 -19.34
C ARG A 96 -20.44 -82.66 -19.53
N ALA A 97 -21.50 -83.13 -20.17
CA ALA A 97 -22.74 -82.36 -20.34
C ALA A 97 -23.34 -81.95 -18.99
N GLY A 98 -23.48 -82.89 -18.04
CA GLY A 98 -23.99 -82.59 -16.69
C GLY A 98 -23.12 -81.58 -15.93
N LEU A 99 -21.78 -81.72 -15.99
CA LEU A 99 -20.87 -80.75 -15.38
C LEU A 99 -20.92 -79.36 -16.03
N ASP A 100 -21.20 -79.28 -17.33
CA ASP A 100 -21.41 -78.00 -18.03
C ASP A 100 -22.76 -77.37 -17.74
N GLU A 101 -23.82 -78.16 -17.52
CA GLU A 101 -25.13 -77.72 -17.06
C GLU A 101 -25.07 -77.20 -15.62
N GLU A 102 -24.49 -77.95 -14.68
CA GLU A 102 -24.26 -77.51 -13.29
C GLU A 102 -23.44 -76.22 -13.25
N ARG A 103 -22.37 -76.12 -14.06
CA ARG A 103 -21.53 -74.93 -14.14
C ARG A 103 -22.25 -73.73 -14.75
N GLN A 104 -23.22 -73.93 -15.65
CA GLN A 104 -24.06 -72.85 -16.17
C GLN A 104 -25.10 -72.40 -15.15
N ALA A 105 -25.75 -73.33 -14.45
CA ALA A 105 -26.70 -73.02 -13.38
C ALA A 105 -26.05 -72.21 -12.26
N LEU A 106 -24.89 -72.65 -11.76
CA LEU A 106 -24.15 -71.96 -10.69
C LEU A 106 -23.67 -70.56 -11.11
N ARG A 107 -23.34 -70.36 -12.39
CA ARG A 107 -23.00 -69.03 -12.94
C ARG A 107 -24.22 -68.11 -12.98
N ALA A 108 -25.36 -68.60 -13.45
CA ALA A 108 -26.60 -67.83 -13.49
C ALA A 108 -27.05 -67.39 -12.08
N GLU A 109 -26.93 -68.27 -11.09
CA GLU A 109 -27.23 -67.97 -9.69
C GLU A 109 -26.30 -66.89 -9.11
N VAL A 110 -24.98 -66.99 -9.35
CA VAL A 110 -24.01 -65.97 -8.92
C VAL A 110 -24.23 -64.63 -9.65
N GLU A 111 -24.50 -64.63 -10.95
CA GLU A 111 -24.82 -63.41 -11.71
C GLU A 111 -26.13 -62.76 -11.22
N GLN A 112 -27.16 -63.55 -10.90
CA GLN A 112 -28.40 -63.06 -10.33
C GLN A 112 -28.20 -62.47 -8.92
N SER A 113 -27.40 -63.12 -8.08
CA SER A 113 -27.05 -62.61 -6.74
C SER A 113 -26.29 -61.29 -6.81
N LEU A 114 -25.23 -61.21 -7.63
CA LEU A 114 -24.45 -59.99 -7.85
C LEU A 114 -25.29 -58.85 -8.45
N ALA A 115 -26.27 -59.16 -9.31
CA ALA A 115 -27.21 -58.16 -9.83
C ALA A 115 -28.14 -57.62 -8.74
N GLN A 116 -28.61 -58.48 -7.83
CA GLN A 116 -29.42 -58.05 -6.67
C GLN A 116 -28.61 -57.16 -5.73
N GLU A 117 -27.40 -57.56 -5.33
CA GLU A 117 -26.52 -56.78 -4.46
C GLU A 117 -26.18 -55.41 -5.06
N ARG A 118 -25.80 -55.35 -6.35
CA ARG A 118 -25.57 -54.07 -7.05
C ARG A 118 -26.80 -53.18 -7.01
N SER A 119 -27.99 -53.72 -7.30
CA SER A 119 -29.24 -52.93 -7.25
C SER A 119 -29.56 -52.42 -5.84
N ALA A 120 -29.17 -53.13 -4.78
CA ALA A 120 -29.34 -52.70 -3.40
C ALA A 120 -28.33 -51.60 -3.01
N LEU A 121 -27.07 -51.73 -3.46
CA LEU A 121 -26.02 -50.72 -3.29
C LEU A 121 -26.37 -49.43 -4.02
N ASP A 122 -26.82 -49.49 -5.27
CA ASP A 122 -27.19 -48.30 -6.07
C ASP A 122 -28.36 -47.54 -5.43
N ARG A 123 -29.40 -48.25 -4.95
CA ARG A 123 -30.52 -47.65 -4.20
C ARG A 123 -30.05 -46.99 -2.90
N THR A 124 -29.09 -47.60 -2.21
CA THR A 124 -28.54 -47.07 -0.95
C THR A 124 -27.66 -45.84 -1.20
N GLN A 125 -26.79 -45.88 -2.23
CA GLN A 125 -25.97 -44.75 -2.64
C GLN A 125 -26.82 -43.57 -3.13
N THR A 126 -27.93 -43.84 -3.84
CA THR A 126 -28.87 -42.81 -4.29
C THR A 126 -29.52 -42.12 -3.09
N ARG A 127 -30.08 -42.87 -2.13
CA ARG A 127 -30.64 -42.31 -0.88
C ARG A 127 -29.62 -41.50 -0.06
N LEU A 128 -28.36 -41.93 -0.02
CA LEU A 128 -27.29 -41.18 0.65
C LEU A 128 -26.95 -39.88 -0.07
N ARG A 129 -26.97 -39.84 -1.41
CA ARG A 129 -26.83 -38.60 -2.19
C ARG A 129 -28.01 -37.66 -1.99
N GLU A 130 -29.24 -38.16 -2.03
CA GLU A 130 -30.47 -37.39 -1.79
C GLU A 130 -30.48 -36.77 -0.38
N SER A 131 -30.17 -37.57 0.65
CA SER A 131 -30.06 -37.11 2.04
C SER A 131 -28.92 -36.10 2.23
N GLY A 132 -27.77 -36.31 1.60
CA GLY A 132 -26.64 -35.38 1.63
C GLY A 132 -26.95 -34.04 0.95
N ALA A 133 -27.68 -34.07 -0.18
CA ALA A 133 -28.14 -32.87 -0.86
C ALA A 133 -29.13 -32.08 0.01
N ALA A 134 -30.14 -32.75 0.59
CA ALA A 134 -31.12 -32.11 1.48
C ALA A 134 -30.47 -31.51 2.75
N LEU A 135 -29.47 -32.19 3.33
CA LEU A 135 -28.69 -31.66 4.45
C LEU A 135 -27.86 -30.44 4.04
N SER A 136 -27.27 -30.44 2.85
CA SER A 136 -26.51 -29.29 2.33
C SER A 136 -27.43 -28.09 2.05
N GLU A 137 -28.58 -28.31 1.43
CA GLU A 137 -29.61 -27.29 1.22
C GLU A 137 -30.07 -26.69 2.56
N GLN A 138 -30.40 -27.53 3.55
CA GLN A 138 -30.79 -27.09 4.89
C GLN A 138 -29.67 -26.29 5.60
N GLN A 139 -28.41 -26.67 5.44
CA GLN A 139 -27.26 -25.91 5.95
C GLN A 139 -27.14 -24.53 5.28
N THR A 140 -27.28 -24.45 3.95
CA THR A 140 -27.24 -23.15 3.25
C THR A 140 -28.40 -22.24 3.62
N ALA A 141 -29.61 -22.79 3.80
CA ALA A 141 -30.78 -22.04 4.25
C ALA A 141 -30.60 -21.52 5.68
N LEU A 142 -30.05 -22.33 6.59
CA LEU A 142 -29.74 -21.91 7.96
C LEU A 142 -28.64 -20.84 8.01
N ALA A 143 -27.59 -20.97 7.19
CA ALA A 143 -26.54 -19.96 7.08
C ALA A 143 -27.07 -18.62 6.55
N ALA A 144 -27.92 -18.64 5.52
CA ALA A 144 -28.59 -17.45 4.99
C ALA A 144 -29.51 -16.80 6.05
N GLN A 145 -30.23 -17.60 6.85
CA GLN A 145 -31.07 -17.09 7.94
C GLN A 145 -30.22 -16.46 9.07
N GLN A 146 -29.08 -17.07 9.43
CA GLN A 146 -28.15 -16.51 10.41
C GLN A 146 -27.53 -15.20 9.93
N GLN A 147 -27.15 -15.10 8.65
CA GLN A 147 -26.62 -13.87 8.06
C GLN A 147 -27.67 -12.77 8.02
N ALA A 148 -28.89 -13.06 7.57
CA ALA A 148 -29.99 -12.09 7.57
C ALA A 148 -30.32 -11.56 8.99
N LEU A 149 -30.26 -12.43 10.01
CA LEU A 149 -30.42 -12.02 11.41
C LEU A 149 -29.25 -11.14 11.90
N ALA A 150 -28.02 -11.46 11.52
CA ALA A 150 -26.84 -10.66 11.87
C ALA A 150 -26.88 -9.27 11.22
N ASP A 151 -27.32 -9.17 9.97
CA ASP A 151 -27.47 -7.89 9.26
C ASP A 151 -28.67 -7.08 9.79
N GLN A 152 -29.76 -7.73 10.21
CA GLN A 152 -30.83 -7.06 10.96
C GLN A 152 -30.33 -6.50 12.30
N GLN A 153 -29.53 -7.28 13.06
CA GLN A 153 -28.93 -6.83 14.31
C GLN A 153 -27.97 -5.64 14.09
N ARG A 154 -27.16 -5.67 13.04
CA ARG A 154 -26.30 -4.54 12.62
C ARG A 154 -27.12 -3.29 12.31
N SER A 155 -28.23 -3.42 11.56
CA SER A 155 -29.13 -2.31 11.24
C SER A 155 -29.74 -1.70 12.51
N VAL A 156 -30.23 -2.51 13.44
CA VAL A 156 -30.81 -2.04 14.72
C VAL A 156 -29.75 -1.38 15.61
N LEU A 157 -28.51 -1.86 15.59
CA LEU A 157 -27.40 -1.22 16.31
C LEU A 157 -27.02 0.13 15.68
N ALA A 158 -26.97 0.23 14.35
CA ALA A 158 -26.69 1.48 13.64
C ALA A 158 -27.80 2.53 13.82
N GLU A 159 -29.07 2.11 13.81
CA GLU A 159 -30.20 2.98 14.12
C GLU A 159 -30.13 3.45 15.59
N ARG A 160 -29.79 2.54 16.53
CA ARG A 160 -29.65 2.88 17.94
C ARG A 160 -28.50 3.85 18.22
N THR A 161 -27.34 3.69 17.57
CA THR A 161 -26.20 4.63 17.75
C THR A 161 -26.51 5.99 17.14
N ARG A 162 -27.21 6.04 16.00
CA ARG A 162 -27.74 7.29 15.45
C ARG A 162 -28.70 7.97 16.42
N ILE A 163 -29.68 7.25 16.97
CA ILE A 163 -30.63 7.80 17.95
C ILE A 163 -29.93 8.32 19.22
N THR A 164 -28.81 7.74 19.65
CA THR A 164 -28.01 8.31 20.75
C THR A 164 -27.28 9.59 20.35
N ALA A 165 -26.66 9.64 19.17
CA ALA A 165 -25.99 10.84 18.66
C ALA A 165 -26.99 12.00 18.45
N ASP A 166 -28.15 11.73 17.85
CA ASP A 166 -29.23 12.71 17.67
C ASP A 166 -29.72 13.25 19.02
N ARG A 167 -29.78 12.41 20.07
CA ARG A 167 -30.13 12.82 21.45
C ARG A 167 -29.05 13.67 22.12
N GLU A 168 -27.78 13.34 21.92
CA GLU A 168 -26.65 14.11 22.45
C GLU A 168 -26.58 15.49 21.77
N GLN A 169 -26.77 15.55 20.45
CA GLN A 169 -26.89 16.82 19.72
C GLN A 169 -28.08 17.65 20.21
N MET A 170 -29.25 17.04 20.41
CA MET A 170 -30.43 17.75 20.95
C MET A 170 -30.24 18.21 22.40
N ALA A 171 -29.49 17.47 23.23
CA ALA A 171 -29.11 17.90 24.57
C ALA A 171 -28.15 19.11 24.53
N GLY A 172 -27.14 19.08 23.65
CA GLY A 172 -26.23 20.22 23.42
C GLY A 172 -26.97 21.48 22.95
N LEU A 173 -27.80 21.35 21.91
CA LEU A 173 -28.66 22.43 21.40
C LEU A 173 -29.56 23.02 22.49
N ARG A 174 -30.14 22.16 23.35
CA ARG A 174 -30.92 22.61 24.51
C ARG A 174 -30.07 23.40 25.50
N THR A 175 -28.85 22.95 25.82
CA THR A 175 -27.95 23.66 26.75
C THR A 175 -27.47 25.00 26.17
N ASP A 176 -27.22 25.09 24.87
CA ASP A 176 -26.93 26.35 24.17
C ASP A 176 -28.14 27.31 24.19
N LEU A 177 -29.36 26.79 24.03
CA LEU A 177 -30.59 27.58 24.08
C LEU A 177 -30.88 28.06 25.50
N GLU A 178 -30.66 27.22 26.52
CA GLU A 178 -30.70 27.59 27.94
C GLU A 178 -29.57 28.58 28.34
N ARG A 179 -28.44 28.62 27.62
CA ARG A 179 -27.45 29.71 27.75
C ARG A 179 -27.99 31.00 27.11
N ARG A 180 -28.41 30.96 25.85
CA ARG A 180 -28.98 32.12 25.14
C ARG A 180 -30.18 32.75 25.85
N MET A 181 -31.04 31.95 26.49
CA MET A 181 -32.13 32.49 27.32
C MET A 181 -31.62 33.29 28.53
N ARG A 182 -30.54 32.85 29.18
CA ARG A 182 -29.91 33.59 30.29
C ARG A 182 -29.22 34.86 29.77
N ASP A 183 -28.51 34.77 28.65
CA ASP A 183 -27.88 35.91 28.00
C ASP A 183 -28.92 36.98 27.63
N LEU A 184 -30.02 36.59 26.97
CA LEU A 184 -31.16 37.46 26.64
C LEU A 184 -31.90 38.00 27.88
N THR A 185 -31.88 37.29 29.01
CA THR A 185 -32.49 37.76 30.26
C THR A 185 -31.64 38.87 30.90
N GLU A 186 -30.31 38.70 30.94
CA GLU A 186 -29.41 39.74 31.43
C GLU A 186 -29.31 40.92 30.45
N GLU A 187 -29.43 40.68 29.13
CA GLU A 187 -29.55 41.74 28.13
C GLU A 187 -30.86 42.51 28.29
N ASN A 188 -32.02 41.86 28.46
CA ASN A 188 -33.27 42.54 28.82
C ASN A 188 -33.12 43.33 30.14
N ARG A 189 -32.41 42.79 31.14
CA ARG A 189 -32.17 43.48 32.40
C ARG A 189 -31.31 44.75 32.22
N ARG A 190 -30.32 44.72 31.33
CA ARG A 190 -29.52 45.88 30.92
C ARG A 190 -30.32 46.89 30.11
N VAL A 191 -31.13 46.42 29.16
CA VAL A 191 -32.02 47.28 28.36
C VAL A 191 -33.05 47.96 29.26
N GLN A 192 -33.62 47.26 30.23
CA GLN A 192 -34.51 47.86 31.23
C GLN A 192 -33.77 48.89 32.09
N GLN A 193 -32.57 48.58 32.60
CA GLN A 193 -31.74 49.54 33.33
C GLN A 193 -31.40 50.79 32.49
N GLN A 194 -31.15 50.62 31.19
CA GLN A 194 -30.97 51.72 30.25
C GLN A 194 -32.27 52.48 29.99
N TRP A 195 -33.42 51.81 29.99
CA TRP A 195 -34.75 52.43 29.86
C TRP A 195 -35.09 53.28 31.09
N ASP A 196 -34.80 52.76 32.29
CA ASP A 196 -34.95 53.46 33.56
C ASP A 196 -33.97 54.66 33.61
N GLU A 197 -32.72 54.47 33.20
CA GLU A 197 -31.70 55.53 33.12
C GLU A 197 -32.05 56.60 32.07
N VAL A 198 -32.62 56.21 30.93
CA VAL A 198 -33.15 57.12 29.89
C VAL A 198 -34.38 57.86 30.40
N THR A 199 -35.29 57.20 31.13
CA THR A 199 -36.47 57.85 31.73
C THR A 199 -36.05 58.90 32.76
N ALA A 200 -35.11 58.56 33.64
CA ALA A 200 -34.50 59.52 34.56
C ALA A 200 -33.74 60.64 33.82
N ARG A 201 -33.16 60.36 32.64
CA ARG A 201 -32.60 61.38 31.73
C ARG A 201 -33.67 62.27 31.10
N VAL A 202 -34.86 61.75 30.79
CA VAL A 202 -35.99 62.54 30.29
C VAL A 202 -36.52 63.46 31.38
N GLU A 203 -36.76 62.96 32.60
CA GLU A 203 -37.13 63.81 33.75
C GLU A 203 -36.06 64.86 34.09
N GLU A 204 -34.77 64.51 33.94
CA GLU A 204 -33.64 65.44 34.05
C GLU A 204 -33.60 66.45 32.90
N LEU A 205 -33.98 66.05 31.68
CA LEU A 205 -34.08 66.92 30.51
C LEU A 205 -35.30 67.85 30.60
N ASP A 206 -36.42 67.43 31.18
CA ASP A 206 -37.60 68.27 31.41
C ASP A 206 -37.33 69.29 32.52
N ARG A 207 -36.71 68.88 33.63
CA ARG A 207 -36.20 69.82 34.66
C ARG A 207 -35.14 70.78 34.11
N ARG A 208 -34.38 70.36 33.10
CA ARG A 208 -33.48 71.24 32.32
C ARG A 208 -34.21 72.05 31.26
N SER A 209 -35.38 71.62 30.77
CA SER A 209 -36.23 72.34 29.83
C SER A 209 -36.88 73.52 30.53
N GLU A 210 -37.43 73.33 31.73
CA GLU A 210 -37.85 74.42 32.63
C GLU A 210 -36.70 75.37 32.99
N ALA A 211 -35.47 74.85 33.10
CA ALA A 211 -34.27 75.68 33.29
C ALA A 211 -33.88 76.42 32.01
N VAL A 212 -34.14 75.84 30.84
CA VAL A 212 -33.98 76.45 29.51
C VAL A 212 -35.11 77.43 29.20
N GLU A 213 -36.31 77.34 29.80
CA GLU A 213 -37.34 78.40 29.73
C GLU A 213 -36.97 79.61 30.59
N ARG A 214 -36.44 79.36 31.80
CA ARG A 214 -35.77 80.39 32.61
C ARG A 214 -34.57 81.00 31.87
N GLU A 215 -33.81 80.18 31.15
CA GLU A 215 -32.71 80.66 30.31
C GLU A 215 -33.20 81.32 29.02
N LEU A 216 -34.37 80.97 28.48
CA LEU A 216 -34.98 81.65 27.32
C LEU A 216 -35.43 83.06 27.69
N SER A 217 -35.85 83.26 28.94
CA SER A 217 -36.01 84.61 29.52
C SER A 217 -34.69 85.40 29.55
N ARG A 218 -33.52 84.73 29.58
CA ARG A 218 -32.19 85.35 29.41
C ARG A 218 -31.74 85.45 27.94
N VAL A 219 -32.15 84.52 27.07
CA VAL A 219 -31.93 84.53 25.60
C VAL A 219 -32.72 85.66 24.92
N SER A 220 -33.65 86.31 25.63
CA SER A 220 -34.20 87.63 25.25
C SER A 220 -33.12 88.68 24.93
N GLY A 221 -31.88 88.50 25.42
CA GLY A 221 -30.70 89.30 25.07
C GLY A 221 -29.77 88.76 23.97
N LEU A 222 -30.12 87.68 23.24
CA LEU A 222 -29.33 87.11 22.14
C LEU A 222 -30.00 87.30 20.78
N SER A 223 -29.20 87.52 19.73
CA SER A 223 -29.73 87.62 18.36
C SER A 223 -29.99 86.24 17.74
N THR A 224 -31.04 86.16 16.92
CA THR A 224 -31.43 84.93 16.19
C THR A 224 -30.30 84.36 15.33
N GLN A 225 -29.43 85.23 14.82
CA GLN A 225 -28.26 84.87 14.01
C GLN A 225 -27.23 84.03 14.79
N GLN A 226 -26.98 84.40 16.06
CA GLN A 226 -26.00 83.73 16.92
C GLN A 226 -26.51 82.36 17.37
N ALA A 227 -27.75 82.28 17.85
CA ALA A 227 -28.37 81.02 18.27
C ALA A 227 -28.42 79.99 17.14
N ARG A 228 -28.74 80.41 15.91
CA ARG A 228 -28.74 79.53 14.72
C ARG A 228 -27.34 79.01 14.38
N THR A 229 -26.30 79.81 14.58
CA THR A 229 -24.91 79.42 14.30
C THR A 229 -24.40 78.37 15.29
N GLU A 230 -24.68 78.57 16.58
CA GLU A 230 -24.32 77.62 17.65
C GLU A 230 -25.00 76.24 17.46
N LEU A 231 -26.28 76.24 17.09
CA LEU A 231 -27.06 75.02 16.84
C LEU A 231 -26.48 74.20 15.67
N LEU A 232 -26.24 74.85 14.53
CA LEU A 232 -25.65 74.20 13.35
C LEU A 232 -24.24 73.65 13.65
N ALA A 233 -23.46 74.36 14.47
CA ALA A 233 -22.15 73.89 14.91
C ALA A 233 -22.21 72.67 15.85
N ARG A 234 -23.33 72.39 16.54
CA ARG A 234 -23.52 71.13 17.29
C ARG A 234 -23.89 69.97 16.37
N GLN A 235 -24.93 70.12 15.54
CA GLN A 235 -25.34 69.09 14.58
C GLN A 235 -24.18 68.67 13.66
N ALA A 236 -23.36 69.62 13.19
CA ALA A 236 -22.19 69.33 12.36
C ALA A 236 -21.01 68.63 13.08
N ARG A 237 -21.09 68.43 14.41
CA ARG A 237 -20.18 67.60 15.21
C ARG A 237 -20.77 66.22 15.50
N GLU A 238 -22.07 66.17 15.79
CA GLU A 238 -22.82 64.92 16.02
C GLU A 238 -22.88 64.07 14.74
N LEU A 239 -23.34 64.66 13.61
CA LEU A 239 -23.42 63.97 12.31
C LEU A 239 -22.05 63.46 11.82
N ARG A 240 -20.95 64.18 12.11
CA ARG A 240 -19.60 63.70 11.79
C ARG A 240 -19.19 62.47 12.59
N ARG A 241 -19.68 62.33 13.83
CA ARG A 241 -19.43 61.16 14.67
C ARG A 241 -20.24 59.95 14.21
N GLU A 242 -21.50 60.17 13.82
CA GLU A 242 -22.37 59.13 13.25
C GLU A 242 -21.80 58.61 11.93
N LEU A 243 -21.47 59.49 10.98
CA LEU A 243 -20.84 59.12 9.70
C LEU A 243 -19.51 58.36 9.89
N ALA A 244 -18.72 58.67 10.93
CA ALA A 244 -17.48 57.96 11.23
C ALA A 244 -17.71 56.56 11.86
N LEU A 245 -18.87 56.33 12.49
CA LEU A 245 -19.29 55.02 12.99
C LEU A 245 -19.91 54.18 11.86
N ASP A 246 -20.77 54.78 11.03
CA ASP A 246 -21.35 54.15 9.85
C ASP A 246 -20.27 53.72 8.85
N ALA A 247 -19.28 54.58 8.57
CA ALA A 247 -18.15 54.24 7.69
C ALA A 247 -17.37 53.02 8.20
N ARG A 248 -17.09 52.94 9.50
CA ARG A 248 -16.43 51.78 10.12
C ARG A 248 -17.29 50.51 10.09
N ARG A 249 -18.60 50.64 10.26
CA ARG A 249 -19.52 49.50 10.15
C ARG A 249 -19.55 48.98 8.70
N LEU A 250 -19.67 49.87 7.72
CA LEU A 250 -19.63 49.52 6.29
C LEU A 250 -18.28 48.90 5.87
N GLU A 251 -17.17 49.39 6.41
CA GLU A 251 -15.83 48.82 6.21
C GLU A 251 -15.73 47.39 6.77
N GLN A 252 -16.27 47.15 7.98
CA GLN A 252 -16.33 45.81 8.59
C GLN A 252 -17.28 44.86 7.84
N GLU A 253 -18.45 45.34 7.42
CA GLU A 253 -19.42 44.59 6.60
C GLU A 253 -18.81 44.20 5.24
N ALA A 254 -18.11 45.14 4.59
CA ALA A 254 -17.38 44.89 3.35
C ALA A 254 -16.23 43.88 3.54
N GLN A 255 -15.44 44.01 4.62
CA GLN A 255 -14.33 43.09 4.91
C GLN A 255 -14.83 41.67 5.23
N ALA A 256 -15.92 41.54 5.99
CA ALA A 256 -16.57 40.25 6.27
C ALA A 256 -17.12 39.61 4.99
N THR A 257 -17.80 40.40 4.15
CA THR A 257 -18.33 39.94 2.85
C THR A 257 -17.20 39.50 1.91
N ALA A 258 -16.10 40.27 1.85
CA ALA A 258 -14.92 39.92 1.06
C ALA A 258 -14.26 38.62 1.57
N GLN A 259 -14.13 38.44 2.90
CA GLN A 259 -13.59 37.20 3.46
C GLN A 259 -14.50 35.99 3.18
N GLN A 260 -15.82 36.16 3.22
CA GLN A 260 -16.76 35.10 2.85
C GLN A 260 -16.64 34.75 1.36
N ARG A 261 -16.54 35.75 0.47
CA ARG A 261 -16.37 35.52 -0.98
C ARG A 261 -15.02 34.88 -1.31
N ALA A 262 -13.93 35.30 -0.67
CA ALA A 262 -12.62 34.68 -0.85
C ALA A 262 -12.63 33.19 -0.45
N ARG A 263 -13.27 32.84 0.67
CA ARG A 263 -13.45 31.44 1.08
C ARG A 263 -14.29 30.64 0.09
N ALA A 264 -15.31 31.24 -0.52
CA ALA A 264 -16.10 30.60 -1.57
C ALA A 264 -15.25 30.32 -2.82
N ILE A 265 -14.49 31.31 -3.31
CA ILE A 265 -13.60 31.16 -4.47
C ILE A 265 -12.57 30.04 -4.27
N VAL A 266 -11.93 29.98 -3.09
CA VAL A 266 -10.97 28.91 -2.75
C VAL A 266 -11.66 27.55 -2.65
N ALA A 267 -12.85 27.48 -2.03
CA ALA A 267 -13.61 26.22 -1.93
C ALA A 267 -14.05 25.70 -3.30
N ASP A 268 -14.57 26.58 -4.17
CA ASP A 268 -14.95 26.26 -5.55
C ASP A 268 -13.74 25.81 -6.38
N ALA A 269 -12.59 26.49 -6.25
CA ALA A 269 -11.35 26.11 -6.93
C ALA A 269 -10.89 24.70 -6.51
N ILE A 270 -10.84 24.42 -5.20
CA ILE A 270 -10.49 23.09 -4.68
C ILE A 270 -11.52 22.03 -5.11
N GLN A 271 -12.82 22.35 -5.11
CA GLN A 271 -13.87 21.41 -5.50
C GLN A 271 -13.85 21.06 -7.00
N ARG A 272 -13.42 21.99 -7.86
CA ARG A 272 -13.25 21.74 -9.30
C ARG A 272 -12.02 20.88 -9.61
N VAL A 273 -11.05 20.79 -8.71
CA VAL A 273 -9.79 20.04 -8.88
C VAL A 273 -9.83 18.70 -8.15
N ALA A 274 -10.32 17.67 -8.86
CA ALA A 274 -10.24 16.28 -8.44
C ALA A 274 -8.78 15.80 -8.47
N SER A 275 -8.33 15.11 -7.41
CA SER A 275 -6.91 14.75 -7.23
C SER A 275 -6.76 13.43 -6.46
N ASP A 276 -6.55 12.33 -7.18
CA ASP A 276 -6.26 10.99 -6.65
C ASP A 276 -4.75 10.82 -6.36
N GLN A 277 -4.15 11.76 -5.63
CA GLN A 277 -2.72 11.73 -5.32
C GLN A 277 -2.41 10.94 -4.05
N THR A 278 -1.80 9.77 -4.22
CA THR A 278 -1.34 8.90 -3.13
C THR A 278 0.05 9.29 -2.64
N ALA A 279 0.28 9.26 -1.32
CA ALA A 279 1.56 9.63 -0.73
C ALA A 279 2.68 8.64 -1.14
N GLN A 280 3.67 9.12 -1.89
CA GLN A 280 4.76 8.30 -2.43
C GLN A 280 5.87 8.07 -1.39
N THR A 281 6.41 6.85 -1.34
CA THR A 281 7.45 6.46 -0.39
C THR A 281 8.85 6.69 -0.98
N VAL A 282 9.79 7.19 -0.17
CA VAL A 282 11.16 7.56 -0.60
C VAL A 282 12.05 6.35 -0.95
N VAL A 283 11.60 5.13 -0.64
CA VAL A 283 12.30 3.87 -0.93
C VAL A 283 11.61 3.13 -2.07
N THR A 284 12.38 2.81 -3.11
CA THR A 284 11.91 2.01 -4.25
C THR A 284 12.16 0.53 -3.95
N VAL A 285 11.09 -0.24 -3.75
CA VAL A 285 11.15 -1.70 -3.60
C VAL A 285 11.13 -2.33 -4.99
N MET A 286 12.13 -3.13 -5.33
CA MET A 286 12.14 -3.94 -6.54
C MET A 286 11.85 -5.41 -6.18
N PRO A 287 10.75 -6.01 -6.69
CA PRO A 287 10.53 -7.45 -6.59
C PRO A 287 11.47 -8.21 -7.53
N LEU A 288 11.88 -9.41 -7.12
CA LEU A 288 12.74 -10.31 -7.89
C LEU A 288 11.99 -11.62 -8.21
N PRO A 289 12.11 -12.18 -9.43
CA PRO A 289 11.50 -13.47 -9.78
C PRO A 289 12.01 -14.69 -9.00
N SER A 290 13.12 -14.57 -8.24
CA SER A 290 13.63 -15.60 -7.31
C SER A 290 14.84 -15.10 -6.51
N ASP A 291 15.12 -15.71 -5.36
CA ASP A 291 16.33 -15.42 -4.57
C ASP A 291 17.65 -15.86 -5.23
N ASP A 292 17.65 -16.73 -6.25
CA ASP A 292 18.87 -17.01 -7.05
C ASP A 292 19.35 -15.72 -7.77
N LEU A 293 18.41 -14.91 -8.27
CA LEU A 293 18.72 -13.61 -8.87
C LEU A 293 19.28 -12.64 -7.81
N LYS A 294 18.77 -12.67 -6.57
CA LYS A 294 19.33 -11.92 -5.42
C LYS A 294 20.81 -12.29 -5.21
N GLY A 295 21.15 -13.58 -5.30
CA GLY A 295 22.54 -14.06 -5.29
C GLY A 295 23.39 -13.57 -6.47
N ARG A 296 22.83 -13.49 -7.69
CA ARG A 296 23.52 -12.95 -8.88
C ARG A 296 23.74 -11.43 -8.81
N ILE A 297 22.82 -10.69 -8.20
CA ILE A 297 22.93 -9.23 -7.99
C ILE A 297 24.14 -8.93 -7.09
N ILE A 298 24.32 -9.68 -6.00
CA ILE A 298 25.52 -9.58 -5.16
C ILE A 298 26.76 -9.99 -5.96
N GLY A 299 26.70 -11.18 -6.58
CA GLY A 299 27.85 -11.81 -7.24
C GLY A 299 28.92 -12.27 -6.24
N ARG A 300 29.99 -12.89 -6.75
CA ARG A 300 31.10 -13.34 -5.90
C ARG A 300 31.77 -12.14 -5.23
N GLU A 301 31.93 -12.22 -3.90
CA GLU A 301 32.57 -11.18 -3.06
C GLU A 301 31.94 -9.78 -3.17
N GLY A 302 30.67 -9.69 -3.60
CA GLY A 302 29.99 -8.42 -3.84
C GLY A 302 30.47 -7.69 -5.12
N ARG A 303 31.14 -8.38 -6.05
CA ARG A 303 31.67 -7.77 -7.29
C ARG A 303 30.58 -7.12 -8.15
N ASN A 304 29.41 -7.74 -8.26
CA ASN A 304 28.35 -7.27 -9.15
C ASN A 304 27.62 -6.06 -8.55
N ILE A 305 27.22 -6.16 -7.28
CA ILE A 305 26.60 -5.07 -6.53
C ILE A 305 27.53 -3.84 -6.49
N ARG A 306 28.82 -3.99 -6.16
CA ARG A 306 29.77 -2.86 -6.17
C ARG A 306 29.94 -2.23 -7.55
N ALA A 307 29.93 -3.02 -8.63
CA ALA A 307 29.98 -2.48 -9.99
C ALA A 307 28.69 -1.70 -10.32
N PHE A 308 27.52 -2.21 -9.93
CA PHE A 308 26.24 -1.51 -10.07
C PHE A 308 26.21 -0.20 -9.27
N GLU A 309 26.61 -0.22 -8.00
CA GLU A 309 26.66 0.98 -7.15
C GLU A 309 27.65 2.03 -7.69
N THR A 310 28.79 1.58 -8.24
CA THR A 310 29.80 2.47 -8.84
C THR A 310 29.35 3.09 -10.16
N VAL A 311 28.69 2.32 -11.03
CA VAL A 311 28.21 2.80 -12.35
C VAL A 311 26.95 3.66 -12.21
N THR A 312 25.98 3.23 -11.41
CA THR A 312 24.68 3.91 -11.30
C THR A 312 24.66 5.04 -10.27
N GLY A 313 25.53 5.01 -9.26
CA GLY A 313 25.45 5.90 -8.10
C GLY A 313 24.24 5.63 -7.19
N VAL A 314 23.61 4.46 -7.29
CA VAL A 314 22.47 4.02 -6.46
C VAL A 314 22.94 2.89 -5.54
N ASN A 315 22.77 3.07 -4.22
CA ASN A 315 23.10 2.04 -3.24
C ASN A 315 22.02 0.95 -3.23
N VAL A 316 22.45 -0.31 -3.15
CA VAL A 316 21.57 -1.48 -3.25
C VAL A 316 21.47 -2.16 -1.88
N ILE A 317 20.40 -1.87 -1.14
CA ILE A 317 20.20 -2.43 0.20
C ILE A 317 19.56 -3.81 0.07
N ILE A 318 20.29 -4.81 0.53
CA ILE A 318 19.88 -6.22 0.55
C ILE A 318 19.70 -6.63 2.01
N ASP A 319 18.48 -7.02 2.34
CA ASP A 319 18.01 -7.35 3.69
C ASP A 319 17.36 -8.75 3.70
N ASP A 320 16.96 -9.24 4.88
CA ASP A 320 16.33 -10.56 5.08
C ASP A 320 14.93 -10.70 4.45
N THR A 321 14.41 -9.65 3.79
CA THR A 321 13.16 -9.70 3.02
C THR A 321 13.33 -10.62 1.79
N PRO A 322 12.56 -11.72 1.65
CA PRO A 322 12.68 -12.63 0.51
C PRO A 322 12.20 -11.97 -0.79
N GLU A 323 12.76 -12.38 -1.93
CA GLU A 323 12.31 -11.99 -3.28
C GLU A 323 12.23 -10.47 -3.52
N ALA A 324 12.97 -9.66 -2.75
CA ALA A 324 12.99 -8.20 -2.88
C ALA A 324 14.37 -7.60 -2.62
N VAL A 325 14.62 -6.44 -3.24
CA VAL A 325 15.80 -5.59 -3.04
C VAL A 325 15.35 -4.13 -2.96
N LEU A 326 16.03 -3.33 -2.12
CA LEU A 326 15.68 -1.92 -1.88
C LEU A 326 16.71 -1.01 -2.54
N LEU A 327 16.25 -0.08 -3.39
CA LEU A 327 17.12 0.89 -4.05
C LEU A 327 17.10 2.24 -3.31
N SER A 328 18.30 2.73 -2.96
CA SER A 328 18.49 3.94 -2.17
C SER A 328 19.46 4.91 -2.87
N CYS A 329 18.93 6.06 -3.27
CA CYS A 329 19.70 7.20 -3.78
C CYS A 329 18.96 8.48 -3.43
N PHE A 330 19.68 9.57 -3.13
CA PHE A 330 19.07 10.87 -2.86
C PHE A 330 18.41 11.43 -4.12
N ASP A 331 19.18 11.46 -5.21
CA ASP A 331 18.73 11.83 -6.57
C ASP A 331 17.63 10.87 -7.05
N PRO A 332 16.40 11.36 -7.29
CA PRO A 332 15.27 10.51 -7.65
C PRO A 332 15.34 10.02 -9.10
N VAL A 333 15.89 10.80 -10.02
CA VAL A 333 16.01 10.43 -11.44
C VAL A 333 17.05 9.31 -11.54
N ARG A 334 18.18 9.45 -10.85
CA ARG A 334 19.21 8.40 -10.75
C ARG A 334 18.69 7.14 -10.07
N ARG A 335 17.83 7.26 -9.05
CA ARG A 335 17.15 6.11 -8.42
C ARG A 335 16.29 5.34 -9.43
N GLU A 336 15.57 6.04 -10.30
CA GLU A 336 14.78 5.43 -11.38
C GLU A 336 15.67 4.80 -12.48
N ILE A 337 16.73 5.49 -12.92
CA ILE A 337 17.71 4.92 -13.86
C ILE A 337 18.30 3.62 -13.25
N GLY A 338 18.62 3.61 -11.95
CA GLY A 338 19.01 2.41 -11.24
C GLY A 338 17.94 1.31 -11.25
N ARG A 339 16.67 1.65 -11.01
CA ARG A 339 15.54 0.69 -11.08
C ARG A 339 15.42 0.06 -12.46
N ILE A 340 15.46 0.86 -13.53
CA ILE A 340 15.36 0.34 -14.91
C ILE A 340 16.63 -0.46 -15.28
N THR A 341 17.82 0.00 -14.88
CA THR A 341 19.08 -0.74 -15.06
C THR A 341 18.99 -2.13 -14.42
N LEU A 342 18.49 -2.21 -13.18
CA LEU A 342 18.38 -3.49 -12.46
C LEU A 342 17.28 -4.39 -13.05
N GLN A 343 16.17 -3.82 -13.53
CA GLN A 343 15.13 -4.54 -14.27
C GLN A 343 15.70 -5.19 -15.54
N LEU A 344 16.36 -4.42 -16.40
CA LEU A 344 16.99 -4.92 -17.63
C LEU A 344 18.02 -6.05 -17.36
N LEU A 345 18.75 -5.96 -16.25
CA LEU A 345 19.71 -6.98 -15.81
C LEU A 345 19.06 -8.25 -15.25
N VAL A 346 17.90 -8.13 -14.61
CA VAL A 346 17.07 -9.24 -14.14
C VAL A 346 16.42 -9.97 -15.31
N ASP A 347 15.94 -9.24 -16.31
CA ASP A 347 15.27 -9.80 -17.49
C ASP A 347 16.24 -10.50 -18.46
N ASP A 348 17.49 -10.02 -18.61
CA ASP A 348 18.57 -10.75 -19.29
C ASP A 348 19.14 -11.90 -18.43
N GLY A 349 18.87 -11.90 -17.12
CA GLY A 349 19.32 -12.91 -16.16
C GLY A 349 20.85 -12.99 -15.96
N ARG A 350 21.60 -12.05 -16.54
CA ARG A 350 23.07 -12.04 -16.66
C ARG A 350 23.67 -10.77 -16.07
N ILE A 351 24.11 -10.87 -14.83
CA ILE A 351 24.64 -9.72 -14.09
C ILE A 351 26.17 -9.81 -14.03
N HIS A 352 26.85 -8.89 -14.72
CA HIS A 352 28.30 -8.69 -14.68
C HIS A 352 28.67 -7.27 -15.14
N PRO A 353 29.84 -6.70 -14.78
CA PRO A 353 30.17 -5.29 -14.99
C PRO A 353 29.84 -4.72 -16.38
N HIS A 354 30.29 -5.34 -17.47
CA HIS A 354 29.98 -4.85 -18.81
C HIS A 354 28.49 -4.89 -19.20
N ARG A 355 27.67 -5.79 -18.63
CA ARG A 355 26.21 -5.75 -18.81
C ARG A 355 25.57 -4.64 -18.00
N ILE A 356 26.12 -4.32 -16.82
CA ILE A 356 25.70 -3.19 -15.97
C ILE A 356 25.96 -1.88 -16.72
N GLU A 357 27.15 -1.71 -17.30
CA GLU A 357 27.52 -0.59 -18.18
C GLU A 357 26.58 -0.49 -19.39
N GLU A 358 26.40 -1.57 -20.16
CA GLU A 358 25.48 -1.63 -21.31
C GLU A 358 23.99 -1.42 -20.96
N ALA A 359 23.56 -1.73 -19.74
CA ALA A 359 22.19 -1.56 -19.28
C ALA A 359 21.94 -0.15 -18.73
N TYR A 360 22.94 0.46 -18.09
CA TYR A 360 22.86 1.81 -17.52
C TYR A 360 22.63 2.87 -18.59
N GLU A 361 23.41 2.89 -19.68
CA GLU A 361 23.20 3.88 -20.75
C GLU A 361 21.83 3.70 -21.43
N ARG A 362 21.35 2.45 -21.60
CA ARG A 362 20.00 2.18 -22.13
C ARG A 362 18.89 2.62 -21.17
N ALA A 363 19.05 2.38 -19.87
CA ALA A 363 18.11 2.83 -18.84
C ALA A 363 18.04 4.36 -18.75
N LYS A 364 19.17 5.05 -18.97
CA LYS A 364 19.26 6.50 -19.03
C LYS A 364 18.54 7.07 -20.26
N ASP A 365 18.80 6.55 -21.46
CA ASP A 365 18.06 6.91 -22.68
C ASP A 365 16.54 6.69 -22.51
N GLU A 366 16.13 5.60 -21.84
CA GLU A 366 14.73 5.30 -21.55
C GLU A 366 14.10 6.29 -20.55
N VAL A 367 14.80 6.62 -19.46
CA VAL A 367 14.34 7.63 -18.48
C VAL A 367 14.24 9.01 -19.12
N ASP A 368 15.19 9.44 -19.95
CA ASP A 368 15.13 10.75 -20.62
C ASP A 368 13.90 10.88 -21.54
N VAL A 369 13.52 9.80 -22.24
CA VAL A 369 12.28 9.73 -23.03
C VAL A 369 11.03 9.74 -22.13
N LEU A 370 11.06 9.04 -20.99
CA LEU A 370 9.95 9.01 -20.03
C LEU A 370 9.77 10.33 -19.25
N CYS A 371 10.84 11.08 -19.03
CA CYS A 371 10.84 12.44 -18.49
C CYS A 371 10.24 13.43 -19.49
N ARG A 372 10.72 13.42 -20.75
CA ARG A 372 10.25 14.34 -21.79
C ARG A 372 8.75 14.18 -22.06
N ARG A 373 8.27 12.95 -22.22
CA ARG A 373 6.83 12.68 -22.39
C ARG A 373 6.01 13.19 -21.21
N ALA A 374 6.45 12.96 -19.97
CA ALA A 374 5.71 13.44 -18.81
C ALA A 374 5.66 14.97 -18.70
N ALA A 375 6.67 15.69 -19.22
CA ALA A 375 6.61 17.15 -19.33
C ALA A 375 5.65 17.60 -20.44
N GLU A 376 5.63 16.89 -21.58
CA GLU A 376 4.67 17.13 -22.67
C GLU A 376 3.22 16.90 -22.18
N ASP A 377 2.97 15.77 -21.51
CA ASP A 377 1.69 15.42 -20.89
C ASP A 377 1.28 16.48 -19.84
N ALA A 378 2.17 16.84 -18.91
CA ALA A 378 1.86 17.77 -17.82
C ALA A 378 1.58 19.21 -18.29
N VAL A 379 2.24 19.68 -19.35
CA VAL A 379 1.96 21.01 -19.95
C VAL A 379 0.59 21.03 -20.63
N VAL A 380 0.20 19.93 -21.28
CA VAL A 380 -1.15 19.76 -21.85
C VAL A 380 -2.21 19.69 -20.75
N ASP A 381 -2.00 18.87 -19.72
CA ASP A 381 -2.93 18.73 -18.59
C ASP A 381 -3.13 20.05 -17.84
N ALA A 382 -2.06 20.84 -17.63
CA ALA A 382 -2.12 22.15 -16.97
C ALA A 382 -2.65 23.30 -17.88
N ASP A 383 -2.96 23.02 -19.15
CA ASP A 383 -3.47 23.96 -20.16
C ASP A 383 -2.54 25.18 -20.37
N VAL A 384 -1.23 24.96 -20.31
CA VAL A 384 -0.21 26.03 -20.42
C VAL A 384 0.34 26.12 -21.83
N ALA A 385 0.61 27.35 -22.32
CA ALA A 385 1.31 27.53 -23.59
C ALA A 385 2.71 26.85 -23.56
N PRO A 386 3.24 26.34 -24.69
CA PRO A 386 4.52 25.62 -24.72
C PRO A 386 5.69 26.36 -24.06
N LEU A 387 6.61 25.59 -23.49
CA LEU A 387 7.79 26.09 -22.78
C LEU A 387 9.07 25.90 -23.63
N HIS A 388 10.15 26.59 -23.23
CA HIS A 388 11.48 26.35 -23.81
C HIS A 388 11.94 24.90 -23.57
N PRO A 389 12.61 24.22 -24.53
CA PRO A 389 12.99 22.81 -24.39
C PRO A 389 13.79 22.45 -23.13
N GLU A 390 14.64 23.36 -22.65
CA GLU A 390 15.39 23.20 -21.40
C GLU A 390 14.45 23.18 -20.16
N LEU A 391 13.42 24.03 -20.15
CA LEU A 391 12.40 24.02 -19.09
C LEU A 391 11.60 22.71 -19.14
N MET A 392 11.21 22.25 -20.34
CA MET A 392 10.53 20.95 -20.52
C MET A 392 11.37 19.79 -19.96
N SER A 393 12.69 19.77 -20.20
CA SER A 393 13.56 18.71 -19.67
C SER A 393 13.61 18.72 -18.15
N LEU A 394 13.73 19.90 -17.53
CA LEU A 394 13.81 20.05 -16.08
C LEU A 394 12.48 19.72 -15.38
N ILE A 395 11.35 20.07 -16.00
CA ILE A 395 10.00 19.67 -15.55
C ILE A 395 9.83 18.15 -15.62
N GLY A 396 10.35 17.51 -16.66
CA GLY A 396 10.35 16.05 -16.80
C GLY A 396 11.03 15.32 -15.63
N HIS A 397 12.11 15.89 -15.08
CA HIS A 397 12.78 15.33 -13.90
C HIS A 397 11.93 15.38 -12.62
N LEU A 398 11.01 16.36 -12.51
CA LEU A 398 10.12 16.50 -11.35
C LEU A 398 9.09 15.37 -11.25
N LYS A 399 8.87 14.60 -12.33
CA LYS A 399 8.07 13.36 -12.35
C LYS A 399 8.53 12.34 -11.31
N TYR A 400 9.82 12.30 -11.02
CA TYR A 400 10.41 11.36 -10.06
C TYR A 400 10.67 12.00 -8.68
N ARG A 401 10.65 13.34 -8.59
CA ARG A 401 10.87 14.05 -7.33
C ARG A 401 9.62 14.03 -6.45
N VAL A 402 9.83 13.79 -5.17
CA VAL A 402 8.80 13.82 -4.13
C VAL A 402 9.11 14.95 -3.15
N SER A 403 8.11 15.77 -2.84
CA SER A 403 8.16 16.85 -1.83
C SER A 403 6.91 16.73 -0.96
N TYR A 404 7.04 16.86 0.36
CA TYR A 404 5.93 16.64 1.33
C TYR A 404 5.16 15.31 1.14
N GLY A 405 5.80 14.29 0.56
CA GLY A 405 5.16 13.01 0.21
C GLY A 405 4.30 13.03 -1.06
N GLN A 406 4.13 14.18 -1.70
CA GLN A 406 3.46 14.36 -2.99
C GLN A 406 4.48 14.32 -4.14
N ASN A 407 4.03 13.92 -5.33
CA ASN A 407 4.83 13.99 -6.55
C ASN A 407 4.92 15.44 -7.03
N VAL A 408 6.12 15.98 -7.28
CA VAL A 408 6.29 17.42 -7.58
C VAL A 408 5.64 17.78 -8.91
N LEU A 409 5.79 16.96 -9.96
CA LEU A 409 5.14 17.24 -11.25
C LEU A 409 3.60 17.22 -11.15
N GLY A 410 3.03 16.26 -10.43
CA GLY A 410 1.59 16.20 -10.18
C GLY A 410 1.07 17.39 -9.36
N HIS A 411 1.86 17.84 -8.38
CA HIS A 411 1.59 19.05 -7.59
C HIS A 411 1.62 20.32 -8.47
N LEU A 412 2.58 20.48 -9.39
CA LEU A 412 2.63 21.62 -10.32
C LEU A 412 1.38 21.71 -11.21
N VAL A 413 0.88 20.58 -11.73
CA VAL A 413 -0.38 20.53 -12.50
C VAL A 413 -1.57 20.92 -11.63
N GLU A 414 -1.66 20.38 -10.40
CA GLU A 414 -2.73 20.73 -9.45
C GLU A 414 -2.74 22.23 -9.12
N CYS A 415 -1.56 22.80 -8.83
CA CYS A 415 -1.39 24.21 -8.51
C CYS A 415 -1.76 25.10 -9.71
N ALA A 416 -1.41 24.71 -10.94
CA ALA A 416 -1.83 25.41 -12.15
C ALA A 416 -3.37 25.44 -12.30
N HIS A 417 -4.06 24.32 -12.02
CA HIS A 417 -5.53 24.26 -12.05
C HIS A 417 -6.18 25.12 -10.96
N ILE A 418 -5.67 25.06 -9.73
CA ILE A 418 -6.21 25.85 -8.60
C ILE A 418 -6.01 27.35 -8.85
N ALA A 419 -4.81 27.76 -9.29
CA ALA A 419 -4.51 29.15 -9.64
C ALA A 419 -5.40 29.66 -10.80
N ARG A 420 -5.57 28.86 -11.86
CA ARG A 420 -6.48 29.15 -12.98
C ARG A 420 -7.92 29.36 -12.52
N ALA A 421 -8.44 28.47 -11.68
CA ALA A 421 -9.80 28.55 -11.17
C ALA A 421 -10.02 29.81 -10.31
N MET A 422 -9.07 30.16 -9.44
CA MET A 422 -9.12 31.39 -8.64
C MET A 422 -9.03 32.65 -9.52
N ALA A 423 -8.17 32.66 -10.53
CA ALA A 423 -8.00 33.80 -11.44
C ALA A 423 -9.28 34.10 -12.24
N LEU A 424 -9.95 33.06 -12.74
CA LEU A 424 -11.21 33.17 -13.48
C LEU A 424 -12.34 33.77 -12.61
N GLU A 425 -12.50 33.32 -11.36
CA GLU A 425 -13.53 33.83 -10.44
C GLU A 425 -13.23 35.27 -9.93
N LEU A 426 -11.98 35.70 -10.00
CA LEU A 426 -11.52 37.05 -9.71
C LEU A 426 -11.57 37.99 -10.93
N GLY A 427 -11.67 37.45 -12.15
CA GLY A 427 -11.69 38.22 -13.39
C GLY A 427 -10.33 38.78 -13.82
N ILE A 428 -9.23 38.14 -13.41
CA ILE A 428 -7.86 38.47 -13.84
C ILE A 428 -7.36 37.44 -14.88
N ASP A 429 -6.17 37.66 -15.43
CA ASP A 429 -5.59 36.79 -16.47
C ASP A 429 -5.29 35.37 -15.92
N PRO A 430 -5.97 34.33 -16.42
CA PRO A 430 -5.73 32.96 -15.98
C PRO A 430 -4.42 32.37 -16.52
N GLU A 431 -3.88 32.87 -17.63
CA GLU A 431 -2.69 32.28 -18.26
C GLU A 431 -1.43 32.58 -17.44
N ILE A 432 -1.26 33.83 -16.99
CA ILE A 432 -0.14 34.22 -16.12
C ILE A 432 -0.21 33.49 -14.78
N ALA A 433 -1.39 33.44 -14.15
CA ALA A 433 -1.57 32.76 -12.86
C ALA A 433 -1.32 31.25 -12.95
N ALA A 434 -1.85 30.58 -13.98
CA ALA A 434 -1.61 29.15 -14.19
C ALA A 434 -0.13 28.85 -14.52
N ARG A 435 0.51 29.68 -15.36
CA ARG A 435 1.92 29.52 -15.76
C ARG A 435 2.89 29.79 -14.61
N GLY A 436 2.62 30.79 -13.78
CA GLY A 436 3.35 31.02 -12.53
C GLY A 436 3.24 29.84 -11.58
N ALA A 437 2.01 29.36 -11.33
CA ALA A 437 1.78 28.21 -10.45
C ALA A 437 2.32 26.87 -11.01
N PHE A 438 2.37 26.68 -12.33
CA PHE A 438 3.01 25.52 -12.96
C PHE A 438 4.55 25.55 -12.89
N LEU A 439 5.16 26.72 -12.71
CA LEU A 439 6.61 26.90 -12.73
C LEU A 439 7.24 27.23 -11.37
N HIS A 440 6.44 27.55 -10.34
CA HIS A 440 6.93 28.01 -9.03
C HIS A 440 8.01 27.09 -8.45
N ASP A 441 7.83 25.78 -8.60
CA ASP A 441 8.70 24.77 -8.00
C ASP A 441 9.84 24.30 -8.91
N ILE A 442 10.01 24.89 -10.11
CA ILE A 442 10.94 24.37 -11.12
C ILE A 442 12.41 24.36 -10.66
N GLY A 443 12.80 25.28 -9.77
CA GLY A 443 14.14 25.29 -9.17
C GLY A 443 14.46 24.02 -8.38
N LYS A 444 13.44 23.24 -7.95
CA LYS A 444 13.63 21.93 -7.34
C LYS A 444 14.24 20.90 -8.31
N ALA A 445 14.32 21.17 -9.62
CA ALA A 445 15.07 20.32 -10.55
C ALA A 445 16.61 20.46 -10.42
N LEU A 446 17.12 21.50 -9.74
CA LEU A 446 18.55 21.91 -9.78
C LEU A 446 19.24 21.95 -8.39
N THR A 447 18.60 21.47 -7.32
CA THR A 447 19.02 21.71 -5.92
C THR A 447 20.32 21.02 -5.45
N HIS A 448 21.10 20.42 -6.35
CA HIS A 448 22.43 19.89 -6.05
C HIS A 448 23.57 20.69 -6.70
N GLU A 449 23.26 21.59 -7.64
CA GLU A 449 24.25 22.28 -8.47
C GLU A 449 24.17 23.81 -8.35
N ALA A 450 23.00 24.35 -7.97
CA ALA A 450 22.77 25.77 -7.75
C ALA A 450 22.87 26.18 -6.26
N GLN A 451 23.40 27.37 -5.99
CA GLN A 451 23.39 28.00 -4.67
C GLN A 451 22.23 29.02 -4.58
N GLY A 452 21.25 28.77 -3.72
CA GLY A 452 20.07 29.63 -3.52
C GLY A 452 18.86 28.84 -3.00
N SER A 453 17.73 29.50 -2.78
CA SER A 453 16.45 28.80 -2.63
C SER A 453 15.92 28.39 -4.01
N HIS A 454 15.03 27.39 -4.07
CA HIS A 454 14.45 26.96 -5.34
C HIS A 454 13.56 28.02 -6.00
N ALA A 455 12.99 28.95 -5.23
CA ALA A 455 12.24 30.09 -5.76
C ALA A 455 13.14 31.03 -6.57
N ILE A 456 14.25 31.51 -5.98
CA ILE A 456 15.20 32.40 -6.66
C ILE A 456 15.86 31.71 -7.85
N VAL A 457 16.33 30.46 -7.68
CA VAL A 457 16.94 29.67 -8.76
C VAL A 457 15.94 29.39 -9.89
N GLY A 458 14.68 29.12 -9.56
CA GLY A 458 13.59 28.92 -10.53
C GLY A 458 13.26 30.18 -11.31
N ALA A 459 13.23 31.35 -10.66
CA ALA A 459 12.94 32.62 -11.31
C ALA A 459 14.09 33.09 -12.21
N GLU A 460 15.36 32.91 -11.80
CA GLU A 460 16.52 33.12 -12.69
C GLU A 460 16.48 32.21 -13.93
N LEU A 461 16.12 30.93 -13.73
CA LEU A 461 16.00 29.94 -14.79
C LEU A 461 14.89 30.32 -15.80
N ALA A 462 13.73 30.72 -15.30
CA ALA A 462 12.60 31.19 -16.10
C ALA A 462 12.97 32.42 -16.94
N ARG A 463 13.53 33.46 -16.31
CA ARG A 463 14.04 34.67 -17.00
C ARG A 463 15.07 34.32 -18.09
N ARG A 464 16.00 33.41 -17.79
CA ARG A 464 17.06 32.97 -18.72
C ARG A 464 16.52 32.29 -19.98
N TYR A 465 15.41 31.57 -19.87
CA TYR A 465 14.78 30.87 -20.99
C TYR A 465 13.57 31.60 -21.60
N GLY A 466 13.40 32.88 -21.29
CA GLY A 466 12.48 33.78 -22.00
C GLY A 466 11.08 33.93 -21.39
N GLU A 467 10.87 33.46 -20.15
CA GLU A 467 9.61 33.72 -19.44
C GLU A 467 9.45 35.20 -19.09
N SER A 468 8.19 35.63 -18.95
CA SER A 468 7.88 37.02 -18.62
C SER A 468 8.20 37.34 -17.15
N GLU A 469 8.49 38.61 -16.87
CA GLU A 469 8.80 39.05 -15.49
C GLU A 469 7.63 38.83 -14.53
N ALA A 470 6.37 38.84 -15.02
CA ALA A 470 5.20 38.51 -14.22
C ALA A 470 5.20 37.03 -13.78
N VAL A 471 5.61 36.12 -14.66
CA VAL A 471 5.77 34.68 -14.35
C VAL A 471 6.96 34.48 -13.42
N ALA A 472 8.11 35.10 -13.72
CA ALA A 472 9.30 35.03 -12.87
C ALA A 472 9.04 35.55 -11.44
N HIS A 473 8.30 36.66 -11.30
CA HIS A 473 7.88 37.21 -10.02
C HIS A 473 6.99 36.24 -9.22
N CYS A 474 6.08 35.51 -9.88
CA CYS A 474 5.30 34.45 -9.23
C CYS A 474 6.20 33.31 -8.70
N ILE A 475 7.31 33.02 -9.39
CA ILE A 475 8.27 31.97 -9.02
C ILE A 475 9.15 32.40 -7.84
N GLU A 476 9.62 33.65 -7.77
CA GLU A 476 10.46 34.12 -6.63
C GLU A 476 9.68 34.59 -5.39
N ALA A 477 8.38 34.83 -5.50
CA ALA A 477 7.55 35.26 -4.37
C ALA A 477 6.81 34.10 -3.66
N HIS A 478 6.85 32.86 -4.16
CA HIS A 478 5.96 31.80 -3.65
C HIS A 478 6.28 31.30 -2.22
N HIS A 479 7.48 31.57 -1.68
CA HIS A 479 7.81 31.38 -0.26
C HIS A 479 8.26 32.71 0.42
N ASP A 480 7.76 33.84 -0.08
CA ASP A 480 8.01 35.21 0.42
C ASP A 480 9.50 35.66 0.41
N GLU A 481 10.40 35.04 -0.36
CA GLU A 481 11.76 35.58 -0.55
C GLU A 481 11.77 36.95 -1.23
N VAL A 482 10.76 37.19 -2.09
CA VAL A 482 10.39 38.52 -2.62
C VAL A 482 8.95 38.80 -2.23
N GLN A 483 8.66 40.03 -1.80
CA GLN A 483 7.29 40.42 -1.41
C GLN A 483 6.34 40.34 -2.61
N PRO A 484 5.20 39.62 -2.53
CA PRO A 484 4.27 39.48 -3.65
C PRO A 484 3.63 40.84 -4.01
N SER A 485 4.09 41.42 -5.11
CA SER A 485 3.62 42.70 -5.66
C SER A 485 2.45 42.60 -6.67
N THR A 486 2.06 41.37 -7.03
CA THR A 486 1.06 41.04 -8.07
C THR A 486 0.00 40.09 -7.51
N VAL A 487 -1.22 40.10 -8.04
CA VAL A 487 -2.29 39.19 -7.55
C VAL A 487 -1.99 37.74 -7.92
N GLU A 488 -1.38 37.53 -9.08
CA GLU A 488 -0.97 36.26 -9.66
C GLU A 488 0.05 35.52 -8.77
N ALA A 489 0.97 36.25 -8.13
CA ALA A 489 1.89 35.72 -7.12
C ALA A 489 1.14 35.28 -5.85
N VAL A 490 0.17 36.06 -5.37
CA VAL A 490 -0.67 35.68 -4.22
C VAL A 490 -1.56 34.46 -4.55
N LEU A 491 -2.05 34.33 -5.79
CA LEU A 491 -2.74 33.13 -6.25
C LEU A 491 -1.81 31.91 -6.37
N THR A 492 -0.55 32.11 -6.73
CA THR A 492 0.48 31.08 -6.75
C THR A 492 0.76 30.55 -5.34
N GLN A 493 1.00 31.46 -4.36
CA GLN A 493 1.10 31.11 -2.94
C GLN A 493 -0.14 30.37 -2.43
N ALA A 494 -1.35 30.84 -2.78
CA ALA A 494 -2.59 30.21 -2.37
C ALA A 494 -2.79 28.82 -2.98
N ALA A 495 -2.35 28.59 -4.23
CA ALA A 495 -2.45 27.31 -4.90
C ALA A 495 -1.50 26.25 -4.27
N ASP A 496 -0.23 26.59 -4.04
CA ASP A 496 0.73 25.75 -3.29
C ASP A 496 0.16 25.36 -1.92
N ALA A 497 -0.24 26.37 -1.12
CA ALA A 497 -0.82 26.15 0.20
C ALA A 497 -2.09 25.27 0.19
N CYS A 498 -2.86 25.25 -0.91
CA CYS A 498 -4.01 24.36 -1.08
C CYS A 498 -3.61 22.92 -1.42
N SER A 499 -2.63 22.71 -2.30
CA SER A 499 -2.14 21.36 -2.64
C SER A 499 -1.35 20.73 -1.48
N GLY A 500 -0.36 21.44 -0.93
CA GLY A 500 0.46 20.99 0.21
C GLY A 500 -0.28 20.98 1.56
N GLY A 501 -1.46 21.61 1.63
CA GLY A 501 -2.30 21.66 2.84
C GLY A 501 -3.12 20.38 3.11
N ARG A 502 -3.25 19.47 2.13
CA ARG A 502 -4.16 18.32 2.21
C ARG A 502 -3.74 17.31 3.32
N PRO A 503 -4.67 16.76 4.13
CA PRO A 503 -4.35 15.79 5.19
C PRO A 503 -3.63 14.53 4.66
N GLY A 504 -2.36 14.41 4.98
CA GLY A 504 -1.47 13.37 4.44
C GLY A 504 -0.10 13.93 4.03
N ALA A 505 -0.07 15.14 3.47
CA ALA A 505 1.17 15.84 3.08
C ALA A 505 2.00 16.28 4.31
N ARG A 506 1.33 16.72 5.38
CA ARG A 506 1.98 17.10 6.64
C ARG A 506 2.39 15.89 7.50
N ARG A 507 3.47 15.23 7.10
CA ARG A 507 4.29 14.36 7.98
C ARG A 507 5.54 15.13 8.44
N GLU A 508 5.38 15.89 9.52
CA GLU A 508 6.35 16.85 10.12
C GLU A 508 7.65 16.21 10.69
N SER A 509 7.95 14.96 10.33
CA SER A 509 9.03 14.13 10.86
C SER A 509 10.17 13.82 9.88
N LEU A 510 10.00 14.10 8.58
CA LEU A 510 11.04 13.86 7.56
C LEU A 510 11.87 15.11 7.25
N GLU A 511 11.26 16.28 7.04
CA GLU A 511 11.99 17.51 6.73
C GLU A 511 12.80 18.02 7.93
N SER A 512 12.19 18.04 9.13
CA SER A 512 12.84 18.35 10.41
C SER A 512 13.94 17.34 10.81
N TYR A 513 14.12 16.29 10.02
CA TYR A 513 15.16 15.28 10.10
C TYR A 513 16.20 15.44 8.98
N VAL A 514 15.79 15.76 7.74
CA VAL A 514 16.70 16.11 6.63
C VAL A 514 17.51 17.37 6.97
N GLN A 515 16.86 18.47 7.37
CA GLN A 515 17.54 19.69 7.83
C GLN A 515 18.50 19.44 9.00
N ARG A 516 18.26 18.39 9.79
CA ARG A 516 19.12 17.98 10.91
C ARG A 516 20.35 17.23 10.43
N LEU A 517 20.21 16.36 9.42
CA LEU A 517 21.34 15.69 8.77
C LEU A 517 22.21 16.71 8.03
N GLU A 518 21.60 17.58 7.22
CA GLU A 518 22.28 18.67 6.50
C GLU A 518 23.07 19.56 7.46
N ARG A 519 22.51 19.90 8.62
CA ARG A 519 23.19 20.71 9.63
C ARG A 519 24.31 19.95 10.36
N ILE A 520 24.17 18.65 10.61
CA ILE A 520 25.27 17.78 11.10
C ILE A 520 26.42 17.75 10.09
N GLU A 521 26.11 17.60 8.80
CA GLU A 521 27.11 17.55 7.74
C GLU A 521 27.79 18.91 7.55
N ALA A 522 27.05 20.02 7.61
CA ALA A 522 27.60 21.37 7.55
C ALA A 522 28.55 21.69 8.72
N ILE A 523 28.20 21.32 9.96
CA ILE A 523 29.06 21.50 11.16
C ILE A 523 30.41 20.80 10.97
N ALA A 524 30.41 19.60 10.39
CA ALA A 524 31.63 18.84 10.12
C ALA A 524 32.39 19.34 8.89
N ALA A 525 31.70 19.69 7.79
CA ALA A 525 32.30 20.17 6.55
C ALA A 525 32.95 21.55 6.69
N ALA A 526 32.48 22.38 7.63
CA ALA A 526 33.09 23.67 7.98
C ALA A 526 34.47 23.54 8.64
N LYS A 527 34.90 22.34 9.05
CA LYS A 527 36.20 22.11 9.70
C LYS A 527 37.33 22.01 8.67
N LYS A 528 38.44 22.70 8.96
CA LYS A 528 39.65 22.72 8.11
C LYS A 528 40.19 21.30 7.89
N GLY A 529 40.46 20.94 6.64
CA GLY A 529 41.08 19.66 6.26
C GLY A 529 40.10 18.51 5.96
N VAL A 530 38.80 18.72 6.20
CA VAL A 530 37.73 17.81 5.76
C VAL A 530 37.59 17.87 4.23
N GLU A 531 37.35 16.70 3.62
CA GLU A 531 37.01 16.58 2.20
C GLU A 531 35.54 16.21 1.99
N LYS A 532 35.01 15.26 2.78
CA LYS A 532 33.63 14.75 2.67
C LYS A 532 33.08 14.38 4.05
N VAL A 533 31.77 14.49 4.22
CA VAL A 533 31.05 14.04 5.41
C VAL A 533 29.90 13.13 4.99
N PHE A 534 29.56 12.15 5.83
CA PHE A 534 28.41 11.28 5.66
C PHE A 534 27.70 11.06 7.01
N ALA A 535 26.48 11.58 7.15
CA ALA A 535 25.60 11.33 8.28
C ALA A 535 24.82 10.01 8.09
N MET A 536 25.30 8.95 8.73
CA MET A 536 24.75 7.60 8.67
C MET A 536 23.82 7.29 9.86
N GLN A 537 23.08 6.18 9.77
CA GLN A 537 22.21 5.66 10.83
C GLN A 537 21.29 6.73 11.46
N ALA A 538 20.56 7.48 10.62
CA ALA A 538 19.66 8.56 11.05
C ALA A 538 20.35 9.69 11.84
N GLY A 539 21.62 9.96 11.55
CA GLY A 539 22.45 10.95 12.25
C GLY A 539 23.05 10.44 13.56
N ARG A 540 22.92 9.13 13.87
CA ARG A 540 23.58 8.49 15.03
C ARG A 540 25.04 8.13 14.75
N GLU A 541 25.47 8.18 13.51
CA GLU A 541 26.87 7.99 13.12
C GLU A 541 27.27 9.05 12.09
N VAL A 542 28.44 9.66 12.23
CA VAL A 542 28.93 10.70 11.32
C VAL A 542 30.35 10.32 10.91
N ARG A 543 30.55 10.09 9.61
CA ARG A 543 31.87 9.75 9.05
C ARG A 543 32.45 10.96 8.35
N VAL A 544 33.64 11.39 8.77
CA VAL A 544 34.32 12.58 8.28
C VAL A 544 35.60 12.14 7.57
N MET A 545 35.67 12.26 6.24
CA MET A 545 36.89 12.00 5.47
C MET A 545 37.78 13.24 5.48
N VAL A 546 39.05 13.07 5.82
CA VAL A 546 40.06 14.14 5.87
C VAL A 546 41.18 13.93 4.86
N LYS A 547 41.73 15.03 4.34
CA LYS A 547 42.85 15.03 3.40
C LYS A 547 44.15 14.64 4.12
N PRO A 548 44.81 13.51 3.77
CA PRO A 548 45.99 13.02 4.49
C PRO A 548 47.19 13.97 4.51
N GLU A 549 47.20 14.96 3.61
CA GLU A 549 48.24 15.99 3.46
C GLU A 549 47.98 17.23 4.34
N VAL A 550 46.79 17.34 4.93
CA VAL A 550 46.32 18.54 5.65
C VAL A 550 45.96 18.26 7.11
N VAL A 551 45.73 16.99 7.46
CA VAL A 551 45.36 16.53 8.82
C VAL A 551 46.23 15.33 9.19
N ASP A 552 46.93 15.39 10.33
CA ASP A 552 47.71 14.25 10.85
C ASP A 552 46.89 13.28 11.74
N ASP A 553 47.51 12.20 12.22
CA ASP A 553 46.83 11.18 13.04
C ASP A 553 46.45 11.69 14.45
N LEU A 554 47.13 12.71 14.97
CA LEU A 554 46.79 13.36 16.24
C LEU A 554 45.63 14.34 16.04
N GLU A 555 45.70 15.18 15.00
CA GLU A 555 44.63 16.10 14.61
C GLU A 555 43.34 15.36 14.25
N THR A 556 43.44 14.17 13.65
CA THR A 556 42.31 13.25 13.39
C THR A 556 41.51 12.96 14.67
N HIS A 557 42.18 12.75 15.82
CA HIS A 557 41.52 12.55 17.11
C HIS A 557 40.99 13.84 17.74
N VAL A 558 41.60 15.00 17.48
CA VAL A 558 41.11 16.31 17.95
C VAL A 558 39.83 16.69 17.20
N LEU A 559 39.86 16.59 15.86
CA LEU A 559 38.73 16.87 14.97
C LEU A 559 37.50 16.02 15.33
N ALA A 560 37.69 14.73 15.60
CA ALA A 560 36.61 13.83 16.02
C ALA A 560 35.88 14.34 17.29
N ARG A 561 36.63 14.90 18.25
CA ARG A 561 36.07 15.47 19.49
C ARG A 561 35.42 16.81 19.26
N GLU A 562 36.01 17.67 18.44
CA GLU A 562 35.42 18.98 18.10
C GLU A 562 34.06 18.84 17.40
N VAL A 563 33.98 17.97 16.39
CA VAL A 563 32.75 17.74 15.64
C VAL A 563 31.67 17.13 16.55
N ALA A 564 32.03 16.16 17.40
CA ALA A 564 31.10 15.58 18.36
C ALA A 564 30.55 16.62 19.35
N LYS A 565 31.43 17.45 19.93
CA LYS A 565 31.05 18.51 20.87
C LYS A 565 30.19 19.59 20.20
N GLN A 566 30.52 20.01 18.99
CA GLN A 566 29.76 21.05 18.30
C GLN A 566 28.36 20.57 17.88
N ILE A 567 28.21 19.28 17.52
CA ILE A 567 26.90 18.65 17.33
C ILE A 567 26.10 18.64 18.65
N GLU A 568 26.73 18.33 19.79
CA GLU A 568 26.09 18.35 21.11
C GLU A 568 25.66 19.77 21.56
N GLU A 569 26.43 20.80 21.21
CA GLU A 569 26.12 22.20 21.55
C GLU A 569 25.09 22.85 20.61
N GLU A 570 25.03 22.48 19.32
CA GLU A 570 24.10 23.08 18.35
C GLU A 570 22.81 22.30 18.12
N LEU A 571 22.74 21.00 18.44
CA LEU A 571 21.63 20.12 18.04
C LEU A 571 21.16 19.20 19.18
N THR A 572 19.91 19.40 19.64
CA THR A 572 19.29 18.51 20.63
C THR A 572 18.99 17.12 20.04
N TYR A 573 19.74 16.10 20.47
CA TYR A 573 19.64 14.75 19.91
C TYR A 573 19.21 13.68 20.94
N PRO A 574 18.21 12.83 20.66
CA PRO A 574 17.79 11.76 21.56
C PRO A 574 18.74 10.55 21.51
N GLY A 575 19.81 10.62 22.29
CA GLY A 575 20.83 9.57 22.44
C GLY A 575 22.20 9.98 21.87
N GLN A 576 23.14 9.04 21.85
CA GLN A 576 24.52 9.32 21.45
C GLN A 576 24.70 9.37 19.92
N VAL A 577 25.61 10.24 19.47
CA VAL A 577 26.07 10.36 18.08
C VAL A 577 27.54 9.93 18.00
N ARG A 578 27.85 8.96 17.14
CA ARG A 578 29.20 8.38 16.94
C ARG A 578 29.92 9.09 15.80
N VAL A 579 30.79 10.04 16.12
CA VAL A 579 31.69 10.66 15.12
C VAL A 579 32.90 9.77 14.88
N THR A 580 33.23 9.52 13.61
CA THR A 580 34.40 8.74 13.16
C THR A 580 35.12 9.52 12.06
N VAL A 581 36.34 9.96 12.33
CA VAL A 581 37.19 10.58 11.30
C VAL A 581 37.99 9.49 10.59
N ILE A 582 38.07 9.56 9.26
CA ILE A 582 38.73 8.58 8.40
C ILE A 582 39.78 9.30 7.57
N ARG A 583 41.04 8.90 7.75
CA ARG A 583 42.19 9.33 6.95
C ARG A 583 42.63 8.16 6.09
N GLU A 584 42.41 8.25 4.78
CA GLU A 584 42.73 7.17 3.82
C GLU A 584 43.71 7.70 2.76
N SER A 585 44.84 7.01 2.58
CA SER A 585 45.79 7.29 1.50
C SER A 585 45.81 6.11 0.53
N ARG A 586 45.74 6.40 -0.78
CA ARG A 586 45.70 5.39 -1.85
C ARG A 586 46.85 5.60 -2.82
N ALA A 587 47.85 4.71 -2.76
CA ALA A 587 48.85 4.57 -3.81
C ALA A 587 48.40 3.49 -4.80
N THR A 588 48.60 3.72 -6.11
CA THR A 588 48.37 2.72 -7.15
C THR A 588 49.52 2.74 -8.15
N GLU A 589 50.10 1.57 -8.42
CA GLU A 589 51.10 1.36 -9.47
C GLU A 589 50.61 0.28 -10.42
N ILE A 590 50.99 0.40 -11.70
CA ILE A 590 50.67 -0.57 -12.74
C ILE A 590 51.98 -1.15 -13.25
N ALA A 591 52.27 -2.40 -12.87
CA ALA A 591 53.36 -3.17 -13.46
C ALA A 591 53.05 -3.49 -14.93
N ARG A 592 54.10 -3.61 -15.75
CA ARG A 592 54.05 -4.00 -17.17
C ARG A 592 54.78 -5.32 -17.40
#